data_AF-A0AAX2ULA4-F1
#
_entry.id   AF-A0AAX2ULA4-F1
#
_cell.length_a   1.000
_cell.length_b   1.000
_cell.length_c   1.000
_cell.angle_alpha   90.00
_cell.angle_beta   90.00
_cell.angle_gamma   90.00
#
_symmetry.space_group_name_H-M   'P 1'
#
loop_
_entity.id
_entity.type
_entity.pdbx_description
1 polymer ?
#
loop_
_entity_poly.entity_id
_entity_poly.type
_entity_poly.pdbx_seq_one_letter_code
_entity_poly.pdbx_strand_id
1 'polypeptide(L)'
;MQSYLRKRFFNILQDKDRDKAQRLQNYFCSFILVYYTSISNFSKEEKKENIEKFLSKIFNKEESMISSILIQLHEFKDSNNSRDECMQVALKIN
;
A
#
# COMPACT_ATOMS: atom_id res chain seq x y z
N MET A 1 -2.89 16.05 7.04
CA MET A 1 -2.44 14.70 6.61
C MET A 1 -3.43 13.59 6.99
N GLN A 2 -3.82 13.46 8.26
CA GLN A 2 -4.70 12.36 8.73
C GLN A 2 -6.08 12.30 8.04
N SER A 3 -6.74 13.45 7.87
CA SER A 3 -8.01 13.53 7.12
C SER A 3 -7.90 13.03 5.67
N TYR A 4 -6.76 13.29 5.01
CA TYR A 4 -6.50 12.81 3.66
C TYR A 4 -6.35 11.28 3.61
N LEU A 5 -5.54 10.69 4.51
CA LEU A 5 -5.35 9.23 4.56
C LEU A 5 -6.67 8.50 4.83
N ARG A 6 -7.48 9.00 5.79
CA ARG A 6 -8.81 8.44 6.07
C ARG A 6 -9.71 8.43 4.83
N LYS A 7 -9.80 9.56 4.12
CA LYS A 7 -10.59 9.66 2.89
C LYS A 7 -10.06 8.73 1.78
N ARG A 8 -8.74 8.63 1.63
CA ARG A 8 -8.13 7.74 0.62
C ARG A 8 -8.40 6.27 0.92
N PHE A 9 -8.20 5.81 2.16
CA PHE A 9 -8.52 4.44 2.54
C PHE A 9 -10.02 4.13 2.46
N PHE A 10 -10.88 5.09 2.80
CA PHE A 10 -12.32 4.95 2.59
C PHE A 10 -12.67 4.72 1.11
N ASN A 11 -12.06 5.49 0.20
CA ASN A 11 -12.25 5.30 -1.24
C ASN A 11 -11.71 3.94 -1.72
N ILE A 12 -10.56 3.49 -1.19
CA ILE A 12 -10.01 2.16 -1.51
C ILE A 12 -10.98 1.07 -1.07
N LEU A 13 -11.56 1.17 0.12
CA LEU A 13 -12.53 0.20 0.63
C LEU A 13 -13.82 0.14 -0.20
N GLN A 14 -14.17 1.23 -0.90
CA GLN A 14 -15.29 1.25 -1.84
C GLN A 14 -14.95 0.69 -3.22
N ASP A 15 -13.67 0.57 -3.58
CA ASP A 15 -13.26 -0.08 -4.82
C ASP A 15 -13.51 -1.59 -4.70
N LYS A 16 -14.43 -2.08 -5.56
CA LYS A 16 -14.82 -3.49 -5.65
C LYS A 16 -13.71 -4.36 -6.24
N ASP A 17 -12.76 -3.76 -6.93
CA ASP A 17 -11.68 -4.42 -7.62
C ASP A 17 -10.34 -4.24 -6.90
N ARG A 18 -10.33 -3.69 -5.67
CA ARG A 18 -9.11 -3.32 -4.94
C ARG A 18 -8.12 -4.46 -4.71
N ASP A 19 -8.60 -5.69 -4.70
CA ASP A 19 -7.83 -6.92 -4.46
C ASP A 19 -7.38 -7.62 -5.76
N LYS A 20 -7.82 -7.12 -6.93
CA LYS A 20 -7.32 -7.55 -8.24
C LYS A 20 -5.88 -7.09 -8.42
N ALA A 21 -5.03 -7.92 -9.02
CA ALA A 21 -3.59 -7.70 -9.12
C ALA A 21 -3.21 -6.31 -9.67
N GLN A 22 -3.85 -5.87 -10.75
CA GLN A 22 -3.56 -4.57 -11.37
C GLN A 22 -3.95 -3.37 -10.48
N ARG A 23 -5.09 -3.46 -9.77
CA ARG A 23 -5.54 -2.41 -8.85
C ARG A 23 -4.66 -2.38 -7.60
N LEU A 24 -4.33 -3.56 -7.07
CA LEU A 24 -3.40 -3.72 -5.96
C LEU A 24 -2.06 -3.06 -6.29
N GLN A 25 -1.45 -3.40 -7.43
CA GLN A 25 -0.19 -2.79 -7.86
C GLN A 25 -0.29 -1.27 -7.96
N ASN A 26 -1.36 -0.75 -8.57
CA ASN A 26 -1.55 0.68 -8.67
C ASN A 26 -1.65 1.35 -7.29
N TYR A 27 -2.38 0.77 -6.34
CA TYR A 27 -2.46 1.32 -4.99
C TYR A 27 -1.11 1.27 -4.26
N PHE A 28 -0.38 0.17 -4.38
CA PHE A 28 0.92 0.01 -3.73
C PHE A 28 1.95 0.98 -4.31
N CYS A 29 2.09 1.07 -5.63
CA CYS A 29 3.05 1.96 -6.28
C CYS A 29 2.67 3.45 -6.22
N SER A 30 1.39 3.79 -6.40
CA SER A 30 0.96 5.20 -6.52
C SER A 30 0.53 5.84 -5.20
N PHE A 31 0.29 5.05 -4.14
CA PHE A 31 -0.17 5.58 -2.87
C PHE A 31 0.61 5.04 -1.67
N ILE A 32 0.72 3.71 -1.52
CA ILE A 32 1.41 3.14 -0.35
C ILE A 32 2.89 3.52 -0.35
N LEU A 33 3.58 3.39 -1.48
CA LEU A 33 4.99 3.79 -1.64
C LEU A 33 5.20 5.27 -1.34
N VAL A 34 4.42 6.14 -2.00
CA VAL A 34 4.55 7.60 -1.91
C VAL A 34 4.29 8.12 -0.49
N TYR A 35 3.36 7.50 0.24
CA TYR A 35 2.96 7.93 1.57
C TYR A 35 3.38 6.94 2.68
N TYR A 36 4.38 6.10 2.43
CA TYR A 36 4.72 4.96 3.30
C TYR A 36 4.87 5.35 4.77
N THR A 37 5.72 6.33 5.08
CA THR A 37 5.94 6.80 6.46
C THR A 37 4.66 7.32 7.10
N SER A 38 3.85 8.07 6.35
CA SER A 38 2.59 8.62 6.86
C SER A 38 1.56 7.51 7.14
N ILE A 39 1.51 6.49 6.29
CA ILE A 39 0.64 5.32 6.43
C ILE A 39 1.10 4.45 7.61
N SER A 40 2.40 4.23 7.76
CA SER A 40 2.99 3.48 8.88
C SER A 40 2.70 4.16 10.23
N ASN A 41 2.78 5.49 10.29
CA ASN A 41 2.40 6.23 11.50
C ASN A 41 0.90 6.13 11.75
N PHE A 42 0.08 6.29 10.70
CA PHE A 42 -1.37 6.16 10.80
C PHE A 42 -1.81 4.78 11.30
N SER A 43 -1.22 3.69 10.80
CA SER A 43 -1.54 2.34 11.25
C SER A 43 -1.16 2.15 12.73
N LYS A 44 0.03 2.62 13.12
CA LYS A 44 0.53 2.46 14.49
C LYS A 44 -0.24 3.31 15.50
N GLU A 45 -0.49 4.57 15.20
CA GLU A 45 -1.05 5.53 16.15
C GLU A 45 -2.58 5.47 16.22
N GLU A 46 -3.26 5.43 15.06
CA GLU A 46 -4.73 5.46 15.04
C GLU A 46 -5.35 4.07 15.09
N LYS A 47 -4.74 3.10 14.38
CA LYS A 47 -5.28 1.75 14.30
C LYS A 47 -4.70 0.82 15.35
N LYS A 48 -3.59 1.19 15.99
CA LYS A 48 -2.85 0.39 16.97
C LYS A 48 -2.40 -0.96 16.39
N GLU A 49 -1.99 -0.95 15.12
CA GLU A 49 -1.57 -2.13 14.37
C GLU A 49 -0.28 -1.84 13.57
N ASN A 50 0.48 -2.88 13.23
CA ASN A 50 1.58 -2.74 12.27
C ASN A 50 1.01 -2.46 10.86
N ILE A 51 1.87 -2.01 9.94
CA ILE A 51 1.44 -1.63 8.59
C ILE A 51 0.94 -2.86 7.81
N GLU A 52 1.54 -4.02 8.00
CA GLU A 52 1.18 -5.27 7.34
C GLU A 52 -0.25 -5.69 7.68
N LYS A 53 -0.58 -5.77 8.98
CA LYS A 53 -1.93 -6.10 9.46
C LYS A 53 -2.96 -5.05 9.09
N PHE A 54 -2.56 -3.79 9.03
CA PHE A 54 -3.46 -2.74 8.60
C PHE A 54 -3.80 -2.90 7.10
N LEU A 55 -2.80 -3.06 6.24
CA LEU A 55 -3.01 -3.18 4.80
C LEU A 55 -3.62 -4.54 4.40
N SER A 56 -3.35 -5.62 5.15
CA SER A 56 -3.96 -6.94 4.94
C SER A 56 -5.49 -6.86 4.98
N LYS A 57 -6.03 -6.12 5.96
CA LYS A 57 -7.47 -5.86 6.10
C LYS A 57 -8.02 -4.97 4.99
N ILE A 58 -7.29 -3.94 4.58
CA ILE A 58 -7.73 -3.02 3.52
C ILE A 58 -7.86 -3.77 2.18
N PHE A 59 -6.85 -4.57 1.83
CA PHE A 59 -6.77 -5.25 0.54
C PHE A 59 -7.28 -6.69 0.54
N ASN A 60 -7.73 -7.20 1.69
CA ASN A 60 -8.18 -8.58 1.86
C ASN A 60 -7.13 -9.60 1.37
N LYS A 61 -5.88 -9.44 1.82
CA LYS A 61 -4.74 -10.31 1.50
C LYS A 61 -4.05 -10.75 2.78
N GLU A 62 -3.27 -11.83 2.72
CA GLU A 62 -2.47 -12.29 3.86
C GLU A 62 -1.36 -11.31 4.23
N GLU A 63 -1.03 -11.20 5.53
CA GLU A 63 0.05 -10.33 6.01
C GLU A 63 1.42 -10.70 5.42
N SER A 64 1.68 -11.99 5.17
CA SER A 64 2.87 -12.52 4.49
C SER A 64 3.03 -11.95 3.08
N MET A 65 1.93 -11.90 2.33
CA MET A 65 1.87 -11.36 0.99
C MET A 65 2.09 -9.84 1.00
N ILE A 66 1.41 -9.14 1.92
CA ILE A 66 1.59 -7.69 2.09
C ILE A 66 3.04 -7.37 2.43
N SER A 67 3.65 -8.11 3.36
CA SER A 67 5.06 -7.96 3.73
C SER A 67 5.98 -8.15 2.51
N SER A 68 5.74 -9.17 1.70
CA SER A 68 6.49 -9.42 0.46
C SER A 68 6.36 -8.29 -0.55
N ILE A 69 5.18 -7.67 -0.67
CA ILE A 69 4.97 -6.50 -1.54
C ILE A 69 5.70 -5.28 -0.97
N LEU A 70 5.63 -5.03 0.35
CA LEU A 70 6.29 -3.90 0.98
C LEU A 70 7.81 -3.98 0.84
N ILE A 71 8.40 -5.17 0.93
CA ILE A 71 9.84 -5.38 0.67
C ILE A 71 10.19 -4.96 -0.76
N GLN A 72 9.41 -5.39 -1.76
CA GLN A 72 9.58 -4.97 -3.16
C GLN A 72 9.42 -3.45 -3.32
N LEU A 73 8.47 -2.82 -2.63
CA LEU A 73 8.28 -1.37 -2.68
C LEU A 73 9.52 -0.60 -2.18
N HIS A 74 10.20 -1.10 -1.15
CA HIS A 74 11.38 -0.43 -0.57
C HIS A 74 12.54 -0.33 -1.55
N GLU A 75 12.58 -1.16 -2.60
CA GLU A 75 13.58 -1.06 -3.67
C GLU A 75 13.45 0.25 -4.46
N PHE A 76 12.25 0.83 -4.51
CA PHE A 76 11.96 2.04 -5.30
C PHE A 76 11.96 3.33 -4.48
N LYS A 77 12.04 3.25 -3.14
CA LYS A 77 11.76 4.40 -2.25
C LYS A 77 12.69 5.61 -2.46
N ASP A 78 13.92 5.37 -2.92
CA ASP A 78 14.96 6.38 -3.08
C ASP A 78 15.05 6.90 -4.54
N SER A 79 14.18 6.44 -5.43
CA SER A 79 14.14 6.90 -6.82
C SER A 79 13.31 8.17 -7.00
N ASN A 80 13.82 9.09 -7.82
CA ASN A 80 13.09 10.30 -8.23
C ASN A 80 11.83 9.98 -9.05
N ASN A 81 11.75 8.79 -9.67
CA ASN A 81 10.62 8.31 -10.46
C ASN A 81 10.02 7.01 -9.87
N SER A 82 10.13 6.85 -8.54
CA SER A 82 9.74 5.66 -7.78
C SER A 82 8.39 5.05 -8.16
N ARG A 83 7.38 5.89 -8.43
CA ARG A 83 6.07 5.44 -8.88
C ARG A 83 6.13 4.74 -10.25
N ASP A 84 6.73 5.38 -11.24
CA ASP A 84 6.72 4.88 -12.62
C ASP A 84 7.59 3.63 -12.74
N GLU A 85 8.72 3.59 -12.03
CA GLU A 85 9.57 2.41 -11.93
C GLU A 85 8.83 1.24 -11.25
N CYS A 86 8.13 1.50 -10.14
CA CYS A 86 7.31 0.48 -9.48
C CYS A 86 6.16 -0.02 -10.38
N MET A 87 5.54 0.87 -11.18
CA MET A 87 4.46 0.49 -12.09
C MET A 87 4.95 -0.34 -13.29
N GLN A 88 6.21 -0.19 -13.70
CA GLN A 88 6.82 -0.99 -14.77
C GLN A 88 7.18 -2.41 -14.30
N VAL A 89 7.40 -2.61 -13.01
CA VAL A 89 7.69 -3.92 -12.42
C VAL A 89 6.39 -4.54 -11.91
N ALA A 90 5.95 -5.63 -12.53
CA ALA A 90 4.83 -6.41 -11.99
C ALA A 90 5.21 -6.92 -10.60
N LEU A 91 4.56 -6.40 -9.56
CA LEU A 91 4.74 -6.89 -8.20
C LEU A 91 4.42 -8.38 -8.17
N LYS A 92 5.34 -9.17 -7.61
CA LYS A 92 5.12 -10.62 -7.48
C LYS A 92 4.09 -10.85 -6.39
N ILE A 93 2.86 -11.08 -6.84
CA ILE A 93 1.65 -11.33 -6.08
C ILE A 93 1.44 -12.85 -6.18
N ASN A 94 2.20 -13.62 -5.40
CA ASN A 94 2.08 -15.08 -5.29
C ASN A 94 1.37 -15.44 -3.99
#